data_AF-R6IPA3-F1
#
_entry.id   AF-R6IPA3-F1
#
_cell.length_a   1.000
_cell.length_b   1.000
_cell.length_c   1.000
_cell.angle_alpha   90.00
_cell.angle_beta   90.00
_cell.angle_gamma   90.00
#
_symmetry.space_group_name_H-M   'P 1'
#
loop_
_entity.id
_entity.type
_entity.pdbx_description
1 polymer ?
#
loop_
_entity_poly.entity_id
_entity_poly.type
_entity_poly.pdbx_seq_one_letter_code
_entity_poly.pdbx_strand_id
1 'polypeptide(L)'
;MKNKALRLLRAAAGRYDKICEAWYAHAGEELDLQLFLDMAEDDCLTYLGTQELPPVVTATTLAKLAFVHLNGVVQDRDYGVKSASYTEGSVSMSETYTTPAEQETAIADLLQPYNRYREVRTCESKNA
;
A
#
# COMPACT_ATOMS: atom_id res chain seq x y z
N MET A 1 -0.27 -14.50 -14.65
CA MET A 1 -0.65 -15.40 -13.54
C MET A 1 -1.70 -14.69 -12.70
N LYS A 2 -2.83 -15.32 -12.37
CA LYS A 2 -3.89 -14.67 -11.57
C LYS A 2 -3.38 -14.39 -10.15
N ASN A 3 -3.21 -13.11 -9.83
CA ASN A 3 -2.58 -12.56 -8.64
C ASN A 3 -3.05 -13.27 -7.34
N LYS A 4 -2.10 -13.66 -6.48
CA LYS A 4 -2.35 -14.40 -5.23
C LYS A 4 -3.00 -13.50 -4.18
N ALA A 5 -2.61 -12.22 -4.10
CA ALA A 5 -3.25 -11.22 -3.24
C ALA A 5 -4.74 -11.04 -3.56
N LEU A 6 -5.12 -10.90 -4.84
CA LEU A 6 -6.52 -10.82 -5.26
C LEU A 6 -7.31 -12.06 -4.85
N ARG A 7 -6.72 -13.25 -4.99
CA ARG A 7 -7.35 -14.51 -4.56
C ARG A 7 -7.53 -14.56 -3.04
N LEU A 8 -6.52 -14.17 -2.28
CA LEU A 8 -6.57 -14.11 -0.81
C LEU A 8 -7.63 -13.12 -0.32
N LEU A 9 -7.72 -11.96 -0.96
CA LEU A 9 -8.72 -10.94 -0.65
C LEU A 9 -10.14 -11.39 -0.99
N ARG A 10 -10.36 -11.94 -2.18
CA ARG A 10 -11.67 -12.50 -2.57
C ARG A 10 -12.10 -13.64 -1.65
N ALA A 11 -11.17 -14.48 -1.19
CA ALA A 11 -11.45 -15.53 -0.20
C ALA A 11 -11.86 -14.96 1.18
N ALA A 12 -11.49 -13.71 1.48
CA ALA A 12 -11.86 -13.01 2.71
C ALA A 12 -13.15 -12.18 2.60
N ALA A 13 -13.95 -12.35 1.51
CA ALA A 13 -15.27 -11.78 1.20
C ALA A 13 -15.58 -10.42 1.88
N GLY A 14 -15.97 -10.38 3.16
CA GLY A 14 -16.29 -9.14 3.88
C GLY A 14 -15.13 -8.14 4.07
N ARG A 15 -13.88 -8.51 3.78
CA ARG A 15 -12.74 -7.56 3.70
C ARG A 15 -12.58 -6.98 2.30
N TYR A 16 -12.84 -7.79 1.27
CA TYR A 16 -12.81 -7.35 -0.12
C TYR A 16 -13.93 -6.33 -0.39
N ASP A 17 -15.14 -6.61 0.10
CA ASP A 17 -16.28 -5.72 -0.11
C ASP A 17 -16.04 -4.33 0.49
N LYS A 18 -15.43 -4.25 1.68
CA LYS A 18 -15.08 -2.96 2.33
C LYS A 18 -13.99 -2.17 1.59
N ILE A 19 -13.02 -2.86 1.00
CA ILE A 19 -12.02 -2.21 0.14
C ILE A 19 -12.71 -1.71 -1.12
N CYS A 20 -13.57 -2.51 -1.74
CA CYS A 20 -14.33 -2.09 -2.91
C CYS A 20 -15.21 -0.88 -2.57
N GLU A 21 -15.92 -0.88 -1.45
CA GLU A 21 -16.71 0.27 -0.98
C GLU A 21 -15.84 1.51 -0.77
N ALA A 22 -14.71 1.40 -0.07
CA ALA A 22 -13.79 2.51 0.10
C ALA A 22 -13.22 2.99 -1.25
N TRP A 23 -12.90 2.05 -2.14
CA TRP A 23 -12.46 2.34 -3.49
C TRP A 23 -13.53 3.09 -4.29
N TYR A 24 -14.77 2.60 -4.35
CA TYR A 24 -15.89 3.26 -5.03
C TYR A 24 -16.27 4.60 -4.39
N ALA A 25 -16.10 4.77 -3.08
CA ALA A 25 -16.34 6.03 -2.39
C ALA A 25 -15.32 7.13 -2.76
N HIS A 26 -14.13 6.72 -3.24
CA HIS A 26 -13.04 7.62 -3.62
C HIS A 26 -12.75 7.63 -5.14
N ALA A 27 -13.29 6.68 -5.91
CA ALA A 27 -13.02 6.51 -7.33
C ALA A 27 -14.30 6.73 -8.15
N GLY A 28 -14.42 7.92 -8.74
CA GLY A 28 -15.51 8.28 -9.65
C GLY A 28 -15.42 7.65 -11.04
N GLU A 29 -14.25 7.19 -11.51
CA GLU A 29 -14.06 6.35 -12.71
C GLU A 29 -12.55 5.99 -12.85
N GLU A 30 -12.23 4.77 -13.33
CA GLU A 30 -10.89 4.27 -13.73
C GLU A 30 -9.73 4.30 -12.69
N LEU A 31 -9.87 3.55 -11.59
CA LEU A 31 -8.71 3.16 -10.78
C LEU A 31 -8.66 1.63 -10.70
N ASP A 32 -7.66 0.99 -11.32
CA ASP A 32 -7.61 -0.47 -11.32
C ASP A 32 -7.28 -0.98 -9.91
N LEU A 33 -8.27 -1.57 -9.22
CA LEU A 33 -8.06 -2.22 -7.92
C LEU A 33 -6.91 -3.23 -7.99
N GLN A 34 -6.72 -3.89 -9.14
CA GLN A 34 -5.64 -4.84 -9.33
C GLN A 34 -4.26 -4.19 -9.17
N LEU A 35 -4.08 -2.96 -9.66
CA LEU A 35 -2.82 -2.21 -9.55
C LEU A 35 -2.41 -2.02 -8.09
N PHE A 36 -3.35 -1.60 -7.23
CA PHE A 36 -3.07 -1.36 -5.82
C PHE A 36 -2.79 -2.64 -5.05
N LEU A 37 -3.41 -3.75 -5.47
CA LEU A 37 -3.12 -5.07 -4.91
C LEU A 37 -1.75 -5.59 -5.36
N ASP A 38 -1.35 -5.30 -6.60
CA ASP A 38 -0.01 -5.63 -7.11
C ASP A 38 1.07 -4.84 -6.33
N MET A 39 0.85 -3.54 -6.09
CA MET A 39 1.75 -2.72 -5.28
C MET A 39 1.85 -3.23 -3.83
N ALA A 40 0.72 -3.56 -3.20
CA ALA A 40 0.70 -4.11 -1.85
C ALA A 40 1.40 -5.47 -1.75
N GLU A 41 1.30 -6.30 -2.80
CA GLU A 41 2.04 -7.56 -2.90
C GLU A 41 3.54 -7.30 -3.02
N ASP A 42 3.95 -6.37 -3.89
CA ASP A 42 5.36 -6.00 -4.08
C ASP A 42 6.02 -5.47 -2.79
N ASP A 43 5.31 -4.62 -2.03
CA ASP A 43 5.77 -4.15 -0.71
C ASP A 43 6.05 -5.32 0.24
N CYS A 44 5.13 -6.29 0.28
CA CYS A 44 5.29 -7.48 1.13
C CYS A 44 6.50 -8.31 0.69
N LEU A 45 6.64 -8.56 -0.62
CA LEU A 45 7.73 -9.38 -1.17
C LEU A 45 9.09 -8.71 -0.93
N THR A 46 9.17 -7.41 -1.21
CA THR A 46 10.38 -6.60 -1.02
C THR A 46 10.78 -6.53 0.45
N TYR A 47 9.83 -6.25 1.34
CA TYR A 47 10.10 -6.17 2.77
C TYR A 47 10.56 -7.50 3.35
N LEU A 48 9.89 -8.59 2.97
CA LEU A 48 10.17 -9.94 3.48
C LEU A 48 11.33 -10.62 2.76
N GLY A 49 11.78 -10.13 1.61
CA GLY A 49 12.84 -10.74 0.82
C GLY A 49 12.44 -12.04 0.10
N THR A 50 11.15 -12.33 0.01
CA THR A 50 10.58 -13.57 -0.53
C THR A 50 10.14 -13.42 -1.99
N GLN A 51 10.16 -14.50 -2.77
CA GLN A 51 9.66 -14.50 -4.16
C GLN A 51 8.13 -14.69 -4.27
N GLU A 52 7.50 -15.21 -3.23
CA GLU A 52 6.05 -15.38 -3.16
C GLU A 52 5.51 -14.93 -1.82
N LEU A 53 4.26 -14.45 -1.79
CA LEU A 53 3.59 -14.06 -0.55
C LEU A 53 3.56 -15.23 0.44
N PRO A 54 4.20 -15.10 1.61
CA PRO A 54 4.18 -16.16 2.59
C PRO A 54 2.77 -16.31 3.18
N PRO A 55 2.35 -17.53 3.59
CA PRO A 55 0.98 -17.81 4.05
C PRO A 55 0.54 -16.99 5.26
N VAL A 56 1.50 -16.43 6.00
CA VAL A 56 1.24 -15.59 7.17
C VAL A 56 0.70 -14.21 6.79
N VAL A 57 1.02 -13.71 5.59
CA VAL A 57 0.51 -12.41 5.12
C VAL A 57 -0.99 -12.53 4.92
N THR A 58 -1.74 -11.78 5.73
CA THR A 58 -3.19 -11.86 5.72
C THR A 58 -3.80 -10.98 4.64
N ALA A 59 -5.00 -11.33 4.18
CA ALA A 59 -5.81 -10.47 3.33
C ALA A 59 -6.05 -9.08 3.93
N THR A 60 -6.08 -8.96 5.28
CA THR A 60 -6.25 -7.66 5.95
C THR A 60 -5.01 -6.78 5.85
N THR A 61 -3.80 -7.36 5.84
CA THR A 61 -2.57 -6.58 5.62
C THR A 61 -2.50 -6.09 4.18
N LEU A 62 -2.75 -6.97 3.21
CA LEU A 62 -2.81 -6.60 1.79
C LEU A 62 -3.86 -5.50 1.54
N ALA A 63 -5.02 -5.60 2.20
CA ALA A 63 -6.06 -4.58 2.15
C ALA A 63 -5.59 -3.20 2.60
N LYS A 64 -4.92 -3.14 3.75
CA LYS A 64 -4.44 -1.89 4.35
C LYS A 64 -3.35 -1.26 3.50
N LEU A 65 -2.41 -2.06 2.99
CA LEU A 65 -1.35 -1.59 2.10
C LEU A 65 -1.92 -1.03 0.80
N ALA A 66 -2.86 -1.75 0.17
CA ALA A 66 -3.53 -1.27 -1.04
C ALA A 66 -4.29 0.03 -0.81
N PHE A 67 -4.92 0.19 0.38
CA PHE A 67 -5.60 1.43 0.76
C PHE A 67 -4.63 2.60 0.95
N VAL A 68 -3.44 2.36 1.50
CA VAL A 68 -2.38 3.38 1.63
C VAL A 68 -1.98 3.91 0.24
N HIS A 69 -1.77 3.03 -0.73
CA HIS A 69 -1.46 3.44 -2.11
C HIS A 69 -2.62 4.15 -2.81
N LEU A 70 -3.84 3.66 -2.62
CA LEU A 70 -5.04 4.31 -3.15
C LEU A 70 -5.16 5.75 -2.63
N ASN A 71 -4.98 5.95 -1.33
CA ASN A 71 -5.05 7.28 -0.73
C ASN A 71 -3.98 8.23 -1.27
N GLY A 72 -2.75 7.75 -1.46
CA GLY A 72 -1.68 8.54 -2.07
C GLY A 72 -2.06 9.02 -3.48
N VAL A 73 -2.60 8.12 -4.31
CA VAL A 73 -3.03 8.46 -5.67
C VAL A 73 -4.21 9.45 -5.68
N VAL A 74 -5.18 9.27 -4.79
CA VAL A 74 -6.33 10.19 -4.67
C VAL A 74 -5.86 11.58 -4.24
N GLN A 75 -4.97 11.66 -3.25
CA GLN A 75 -4.40 12.93 -2.78
C GLN A 75 -3.61 13.65 -3.89
N ASP A 76 -2.81 12.91 -4.67
CA ASP A 76 -2.06 13.48 -5.80
C ASP A 76 -2.99 14.02 -6.91
N ARG A 77 -4.11 13.34 -7.16
CA ARG A 77 -5.09 13.73 -8.20
C ARG A 77 -5.92 14.94 -7.81
N ASP A 78 -6.43 14.98 -6.58
CA ASP A 78 -7.38 16.00 -6.15
C ASP A 78 -6.74 17.33 -5.75
N TYR A 79 -5.45 17.32 -5.33
CA TYR A 79 -4.88 18.48 -4.63
C TYR A 79 -3.66 19.12 -5.26
N GLY A 80 -3.05 18.51 -6.28
CA GLY A 80 -1.93 19.11 -7.01
C GLY A 80 -0.67 19.32 -6.15
N VAL A 81 0.48 19.29 -6.82
CA VAL A 81 1.81 19.49 -6.22
C VAL A 81 1.82 20.76 -5.33
N LYS A 82 2.35 20.64 -4.10
CA LYS A 82 2.54 21.73 -3.13
C LYS A 82 2.87 23.06 -3.83
N SER A 83 1.89 23.95 -3.91
CA SER A 83 2.12 25.30 -4.43
C SER A 83 2.95 26.05 -3.40
N ALA A 84 4.17 26.45 -3.78
CA ALA A 84 5.13 27.17 -2.93
C ALA A 84 4.70 28.63 -2.60
N SER A 85 3.46 29.01 -2.87
CA SER A 85 2.96 30.37 -2.69
C SER A 85 2.00 30.45 -1.51
N TYR A 86 2.57 30.76 -0.35
CA TYR A 86 1.83 31.22 0.83
C TYR A 86 1.06 32.49 0.47
N THR A 87 -0.27 32.47 0.60
CA THR A 87 -1.10 33.67 0.53
C THR A 87 -1.75 33.85 1.90
N GLU A 88 -1.48 34.99 2.54
CA GLU A 88 -1.98 35.30 3.88
C GLU A 88 -3.51 35.43 3.86
N GLY A 89 -4.22 34.61 4.64
CA GLY A 89 -5.68 34.63 4.76
C GLY A 89 -6.43 33.40 4.26
N SER A 90 -5.76 32.44 3.60
CA SER A 90 -6.32 31.11 3.33
C SER A 90 -5.88 30.11 4.39
N VAL A 91 -6.80 29.29 4.91
CA VAL A 91 -6.46 28.13 5.76
C VAL A 91 -5.46 27.29 4.97
N SER A 92 -4.25 27.16 5.51
CA SER A 92 -3.19 26.38 4.88
C SER A 92 -3.65 24.91 4.90
N MET A 93 -4.19 24.41 3.79
CA MET A 93 -4.62 23.02 3.63
C MET A 93 -3.45 22.03 3.64
N SER A 94 -2.26 22.46 4.08
CA SER A 94 -1.02 21.70 4.11
C SER A 94 -0.96 20.62 5.19
N GLU A 95 -1.91 20.60 6.14
CA GLU A 95 -1.96 19.65 7.27
C GLU A 95 -2.77 18.37 6.98
N THR A 96 -3.38 18.24 5.79
CA THR A 96 -4.27 17.09 5.45
C THR A 96 -3.68 16.16 4.37
N TYR A 97 -2.44 16.39 3.95
CA TYR A 97 -1.75 15.54 2.96
C TYR A 97 -0.94 14.46 3.66
N THR A 98 -1.08 13.22 3.21
CA THR A 98 -0.11 12.17 3.53
C THR A 98 1.08 12.37 2.59
N THR A 99 2.20 12.80 3.15
CA THR A 99 3.45 12.93 2.39
C THR A 99 3.97 11.55 1.97
N PRO A 100 4.79 11.44 0.90
CA PRO A 100 5.42 10.17 0.53
C PRO A 100 6.17 9.50 1.69
N ALA A 101 6.82 10.28 2.55
CA ALA A 101 7.51 9.78 3.74
C ALA A 101 6.56 9.18 4.78
N GLU A 102 5.37 9.78 4.97
CA GLU A 102 4.34 9.24 5.85
C GLU A 102 3.70 7.98 5.24
N GLN A 103 3.58 7.92 3.92
CA GLN A 103 3.13 6.72 3.21
C GLN A 103 4.11 5.55 3.41
N GLU A 104 5.42 5.80 3.22
CA GLU A 104 6.48 4.82 3.48
C GLU A 104 6.49 4.36 4.94
N THR A 105 6.30 5.29 5.88
CA THR A 105 6.21 4.98 7.32
C THR A 105 4.99 4.10 7.62
N ALA A 106 3.83 4.42 7.05
CA ALA A 106 2.62 3.62 7.22
C ALA A 106 2.77 2.20 6.65
N ILE A 107 3.44 2.04 5.51
CA ILE A 107 3.77 0.74 4.93
C ILE A 107 4.70 -0.03 5.89
N ALA A 108 5.75 0.61 6.38
CA ALA A 108 6.70 -0.01 7.30
C ALA A 108 6.04 -0.47 8.61
N ASP A 109 5.15 0.35 9.19
CA ASP A 109 4.41 0.02 10.41
C ASP A 109 3.45 -1.17 10.21
N LEU A 110 2.82 -1.26 9.03
CA LEU A 110 1.97 -2.40 8.67
C LEU A 110 2.76 -3.70 8.50
N LEU A 111 4.02 -3.60 8.08
CA LEU A 111 4.90 -4.73 7.81
C LEU A 111 5.78 -5.14 9.01
N GLN A 112 6.00 -4.24 9.97
CA GLN A 112 6.79 -4.49 11.19
C GLN A 112 6.41 -5.77 11.95
N PRO A 113 5.12 -6.15 12.10
CA PRO A 113 4.74 -7.40 12.76
C PRO A 113 5.26 -8.66 12.04
N TYR A 114 5.60 -8.55 10.76
CA TYR A 114 6.10 -9.64 9.94
C TYR A 114 7.63 -9.77 9.93
N ASN A 115 8.36 -8.94 10.69
CA ASN A 115 9.83 -8.97 10.78
C ASN A 115 10.41 -10.36 11.02
N ARG A 116 9.72 -11.19 11.81
CA ARG A 116 10.15 -12.57 12.11
C ARG A 116 10.15 -13.52 10.90
N TYR A 117 9.51 -13.13 9.81
CA TYR A 117 9.40 -13.91 8.57
C TYR A 117 10.29 -13.37 7.45
N ARG A 118 11.08 -12.33 7.74
CA ARG A 118 11.97 -11.73 6.76
C ARG A 118 13.14 -12.66 6.46
N GLU A 119 13.30 -13.00 5.19
CA GLU A 119 14.49 -13.68 4.69
C GLU A 119 15.66 -12.71 4.67
N VAL A 120 16.47 -12.76 5.73
CA VAL A 120 17.78 -12.13 5.71
C VAL A 120 18.68 -13.03 4.90
N ARG A 121 18.91 -12.69 3.63
CA ARG A 121 19.99 -13.29 2.84
C ARG A 121 21.30 -12.88 3.50
N THR A 122 21.77 -13.68 4.44
CA THR A 122 23.16 -13.59 4.89
C THR A 122 23.99 -13.89 3.66
N CYS A 123 24.74 -12.88 3.21
CA CYS A 123 25.71 -13.02 2.13
C CYS A 123 26.79 -14.00 2.59
N GLU A 124 26.52 -15.30 2.57
CA GLU A 124 27.58 -16.28 2.45
C GLU A 124 28.12 -16.11 1.03
N SER A 125 29.10 -15.20 0.92
CA SER A 125 30.04 -15.15 -0.18
C SER A 125 30.55 -16.57 -0.38
N LYS A 126 30.00 -17.27 -1.38
CA LYS A 126 30.57 -18.51 -1.87
C LYS A 126 31.98 -18.17 -2.36
N ASN A 127 32.97 -18.43 -1.53
CA ASN A 127 34.32 -18.69 -2.00
C ASN A 127 34.23 -19.94 -2.88
N ALA A 128 34.25 -19.73 -4.19
CA ALA A 128 34.41 -20.76 -5.22
C ALA A 128 35.40 -20.24 -6.26
#